data_AF-D8Q9W2-F1
#
_entry.id   AF-D8Q9W2-F1
#
_cell.length_a   1.000
_cell.length_b   1.000
_cell.length_c   1.000
_cell.angle_alpha   90.00
_cell.angle_beta   90.00
_cell.angle_gamma   90.00
#
_symmetry.space_group_name_H-M   'P 1'
#
loop_
_entity.id
_entity.type
_entity.pdbx_description
1 polymer ?
#
loop_
_entity_poly.entity_id
_entity_poly.type
_entity_poly.pdbx_seq_one_letter_code
_entity_poly.pdbx_strand_id
1 'polypeptide(L)'
;MGEIRAHNGDRVRYRLIHHLSYCPSYLSPSIFSKGQEFHTWLLEERKINPENLTKEQSKREFARFIEDFNTATLPHEKFYNMDAYEKRMDAMRSGQTLTLPDDGYDPNADMRALAGARKKKASEAPSYLSRDQLEELRKVQNERVQAGKMKLLGMDIKPSFGVRMEEAEDEE
;
A
#
# COMPACT_ATOMS: atom_id res chain seq x y z
N MET A 1 66.43 2.91 25.57
CA MET A 1 65.54 1.74 25.34
C MET A 1 64.18 2.10 25.91
N GLY A 2 63.07 2.12 25.18
CA GLY A 2 62.81 1.94 23.77
C GLY A 2 61.54 2.73 23.42
N GLU A 3 61.51 3.26 22.21
CA GLU A 3 60.35 3.92 21.61
C GLU A 3 59.28 2.89 21.26
N ILE A 4 58.01 3.21 21.53
CA ILE A 4 56.89 2.64 20.77
C ILE A 4 56.07 3.81 20.23
N ARG A 5 56.27 4.09 18.93
CA ARG A 5 55.37 4.92 18.12
C ARG A 5 54.08 4.14 17.90
N ALA A 6 52.96 4.72 18.31
CA ALA A 6 51.67 4.40 17.70
C ALA A 6 51.31 5.52 16.72
N HIS A 7 51.14 5.07 15.48
CA HIS A 7 50.92 5.81 14.26
C HIS A 7 49.49 6.38 14.23
N ASN A 8 49.33 7.55 13.61
CA ASN A 8 48.11 8.15 13.01
C ASN A 8 46.75 7.46 13.24
N GLY A 9 45.76 8.23 13.67
CA GLY A 9 44.36 7.82 13.50
C GLY A 9 43.35 8.65 14.28
N ASP A 10 42.95 9.76 13.67
CA ASP A 10 41.71 10.53 13.86
C ASP A 10 40.83 10.26 15.10
N ARG A 11 40.60 11.35 15.85
CA ARG A 11 39.45 11.48 16.76
C ARG A 11 38.18 11.15 15.99
N VAL A 12 37.58 10.01 16.28
CA VAL A 12 36.25 9.63 15.80
C VAL A 12 35.25 10.63 16.38
N ARG A 13 34.92 11.66 15.60
CA ARG A 13 33.75 12.51 15.84
C ARG A 13 32.55 11.61 15.57
N TYR A 14 31.81 11.27 16.61
CA TYR A 14 30.47 10.70 16.46
C TYR A 14 29.59 11.75 15.76
N ARG A 15 29.58 11.74 14.42
CA ARG A 15 28.47 12.28 13.65
C ARG A 15 27.32 11.32 13.88
N LEU A 16 26.26 11.79 14.53
CA LEU A 16 24.93 11.21 14.37
C LEU A 16 24.62 11.27 12.86
N ILE A 17 24.91 10.19 12.15
CA ILE A 17 24.34 9.95 10.84
C ILE A 17 22.92 9.50 11.17
N HIS A 18 21.97 10.41 11.03
CA HIS A 18 20.56 10.08 10.84
C HIS A 18 20.52 9.08 9.67
N HIS A 19 20.55 7.78 9.98
CA HIS A 19 20.19 6.79 8.99
C HIS A 19 18.72 7.07 8.70
N LEU A 20 18.47 7.64 7.55
CA LEU A 20 17.17 7.61 6.92
C LEU A 20 16.84 6.13 6.77
N SER A 21 16.13 5.59 7.76
CA SER A 21 15.47 4.31 7.69
C SER A 21 14.58 4.38 6.48
N TYR A 22 15.00 3.68 5.44
CA TYR A 22 14.19 3.29 4.31
C TYR A 22 13.00 2.49 4.86
N CYS A 23 11.91 3.20 5.19
CA CYS A 23 10.60 2.61 5.37
C CYS A 23 9.99 2.45 3.97
N PRO A 24 9.70 1.21 3.53
CA PRO A 24 9.00 0.95 2.27
C PRO A 24 7.71 1.77 2.22
N SER A 25 7.61 2.60 1.19
CA SER A 25 6.59 3.61 0.98
C SER A 25 5.20 3.00 0.75
N TYR A 26 4.51 2.63 1.83
CA TYR A 26 3.05 2.76 1.82
C TYR A 26 2.72 4.24 2.03
N LEU A 27 2.76 4.95 0.91
CA LEU A 27 1.94 6.13 0.61
C LEU A 27 1.75 7.09 1.79
N SER A 28 2.82 7.71 2.27
CA SER A 28 2.64 8.94 3.03
C SER A 28 1.90 9.94 2.13
N PRO A 29 0.80 10.55 2.60
CA PRO A 29 0.08 11.53 1.81
C PRO A 29 1.06 12.60 1.34
N SER A 30 1.15 12.80 0.02
CA SER A 30 1.99 13.86 -0.53
C SER A 30 1.34 15.21 -0.26
N ILE A 31 2.15 16.27 -0.21
CA ILE A 31 1.64 17.65 -0.08
C ILE A 31 0.62 18.01 -1.18
N PHE A 32 0.67 17.30 -2.32
CA PHE A 32 -0.29 17.45 -3.40
C PHE A 32 -1.59 16.68 -3.15
N SER A 33 -1.53 15.50 -2.53
CA SER A 33 -2.72 14.70 -2.19
C SER A 33 -3.52 15.28 -1.02
N LYS A 34 -2.87 16.04 -0.13
CA LYS A 34 -3.48 16.63 1.07
C LYS A 34 -3.32 18.15 1.12
N GLY A 35 -3.16 18.78 -0.04
CA GLY A 35 -2.87 20.21 -0.14
C GLY A 35 -3.99 21.08 0.42
N GLN A 36 -5.25 20.74 0.15
CA GLN A 36 -6.41 21.48 0.64
C GLN A 36 -6.51 21.38 2.16
N GLU A 37 -6.43 20.16 2.71
CA GLU A 37 -6.47 19.93 4.16
C GLU A 37 -5.32 20.63 4.89
N PHE A 38 -4.11 20.57 4.33
CA PHE A 38 -2.93 21.23 4.88
C PHE A 38 -3.09 22.76 4.89
N HIS A 39 -3.60 23.37 3.81
CA HIS A 39 -3.83 24.81 3.75
C HIS A 39 -4.90 25.26 4.76
N THR A 40 -6.01 24.52 4.89
CA THR A 40 -7.04 24.83 5.88
C THR A 40 -6.51 24.71 7.30
N TRP A 41 -5.70 23.67 7.59
CA TRP A 41 -5.05 23.50 8.88
C TRP A 41 -4.08 24.65 9.20
N LEU A 42 -3.28 25.09 8.23
CA LEU A 42 -2.40 26.25 8.40
C LEU A 42 -3.17 27.53 8.75
N LEU A 43 -4.32 27.76 8.11
CA LEU A 43 -5.15 28.93 8.34
C LEU A 43 -5.87 28.87 9.70
N GLU A 44 -6.36 27.71 10.10
CA GLU A 44 -7.19 27.59 11.29
C GLU A 44 -6.39 27.37 12.57
N GLU A 45 -5.46 26.40 12.58
CA GLU A 45 -4.67 26.05 13.76
C GLU A 45 -3.46 26.98 13.89
N ARG A 46 -2.70 27.14 12.81
CA ARG A 46 -1.48 27.96 12.84
C ARG A 46 -1.75 29.45 12.68
N LYS A 47 -2.92 29.85 12.16
CA LYS A 47 -3.23 31.25 11.79
C LYS A 47 -2.19 31.85 10.83
N ILE A 48 -1.56 31.01 10.01
CA ILE A 48 -0.54 31.43 9.03
C ILE A 48 -1.16 31.39 7.65
N ASN A 49 -1.02 32.49 6.90
CA ASN A 49 -1.43 32.53 5.51
C ASN A 49 -0.48 31.67 4.66
N PRO A 50 -0.99 30.74 3.83
CA PRO A 50 -0.17 29.85 3.00
C PRO A 50 0.71 30.64 2.00
N GLU A 51 0.26 31.81 1.55
CA GLU A 51 1.02 32.71 0.66
C GLU A 51 2.26 33.32 1.32
N ASN A 52 2.32 33.39 2.65
CA ASN A 52 3.44 33.99 3.38
C ASN A 52 4.52 32.96 3.75
N LEU A 53 4.36 31.70 3.35
CA LEU A 53 5.19 30.58 3.77
C LEU A 53 6.31 30.29 2.77
N THR A 54 7.56 30.27 3.25
CA THR A 54 8.67 29.80 2.42
C THR A 54 8.60 28.28 2.21
N LYS A 55 9.18 27.77 1.12
CA LYS A 55 9.18 26.33 0.80
C LYS A 55 9.74 25.45 1.91
N GLU A 56 10.72 25.93 2.67
CA GLU A 56 11.32 25.19 3.77
C GLU A 56 10.42 25.13 5.00
N GLN A 57 9.82 26.27 5.37
CA GLN A 57 8.86 26.33 6.45
C GLN A 57 7.62 25.49 6.13
N SER A 58 7.12 25.52 4.89
CA SER A 58 6.00 24.69 4.44
C SER A 58 6.27 23.21 4.64
N LYS A 59 7.47 22.73 4.30
CA LYS A 59 7.85 21.32 4.55
C LYS A 59 7.91 20.96 6.04
N ARG A 60 8.40 21.88 6.88
CA ARG A 60 8.47 21.67 8.33
C ARG A 60 7.08 21.58 8.95
N GLU A 61 6.18 22.45 8.51
CA GLU A 61 4.79 22.46 8.93
C GLU A 61 4.03 21.23 8.42
N PHE A 62 4.30 20.83 7.17
CA PHE A 62 3.70 19.63 6.58
C PHE A 62 4.12 18.36 7.31
N ALA A 63 5.37 18.26 7.76
CA ALA A 63 5.83 17.12 8.56
C ALA A 63 5.02 16.98 9.87
N ARG A 64 4.73 18.11 10.53
CA ARG A 64 3.91 18.11 11.75
C ARG A 64 2.46 17.79 11.46
N PHE A 65 1.89 18.35 10.40
CA PHE A 65 0.54 18.01 9.95
C PHE A 65 0.39 16.51 9.68
N ILE A 66 1.35 15.88 9.02
CA ILE A 66 1.32 14.44 8.75
C ILE A 66 1.50 13.62 10.03
N GLU A 67 2.31 14.08 10.99
CA GLU A 67 2.41 13.46 12.31
C GLU A 67 1.05 13.47 13.03
N ASP A 68 0.38 14.63 13.09
CA ASP A 68 -0.92 14.78 13.73
C ASP A 68 -2.04 14.02 12.96
N PHE A 69 -1.94 13.96 11.63
CA PHE A 69 -2.83 13.17 10.78
C PHE A 69 -2.68 11.66 11.04
N ASN A 70 -1.44 11.16 11.09
CA ASN A 70 -1.19 9.74 11.30
C ASN A 70 -1.50 9.29 12.75
N THR A 71 -1.37 10.20 13.72
CA THR A 71 -1.66 9.93 15.14
C THR A 71 -3.11 10.20 15.52
N ALA A 72 -3.94 10.61 14.56
CA ALA A 72 -5.35 10.94 14.77
C ALA A 72 -5.58 12.03 15.85
N THR A 73 -4.66 12.99 15.99
CA THR A 73 -4.71 14.03 17.04
C THR A 73 -5.23 15.38 16.55
N LEU A 74 -5.67 15.48 15.29
CA LEU A 74 -6.19 16.73 14.73
C LEU A 74 -7.53 17.10 15.40
N PRO A 75 -7.79 18.38 15.69
CA PRO A 75 -8.96 18.78 16.49
C PRO A 75 -10.33 18.50 15.85
N HIS A 76 -10.39 18.38 14.51
CA HIS A 76 -11.65 18.26 13.80
C HIS A 76 -11.56 17.29 12.60
N GLU A 77 -12.63 16.53 12.39
CA GLU A 77 -12.74 15.50 11.34
C GLU A 77 -12.43 16.02 9.93
N LYS A 78 -12.80 17.29 9.66
CA LYS A 78 -12.59 17.96 8.37
C LYS A 78 -11.14 17.89 7.87
N PHE A 79 -10.15 17.88 8.76
CA PHE A 79 -8.74 17.84 8.35
C PHE A 79 -8.30 16.46 7.84
N TYR A 80 -9.09 15.40 8.09
CA TYR A 80 -8.83 14.08 7.54
C TYR A 80 -9.35 13.95 6.10
N ASN A 81 -10.53 14.55 5.83
CA ASN A 81 -11.17 14.53 4.54
C ASN A 81 -12.05 15.77 4.33
N MET A 82 -11.47 16.82 3.74
CA MET A 82 -12.18 18.07 3.47
C MET A 82 -13.31 17.87 2.45
N ASP A 83 -13.08 17.07 1.40
CA ASP A 83 -14.09 16.82 0.35
C ASP A 83 -15.36 16.18 0.91
N ALA A 84 -15.21 15.18 1.78
CA ALA A 84 -16.35 14.51 2.40
C ALA A 84 -17.10 15.47 3.33
N TYR A 85 -16.36 16.31 4.08
CA TYR A 85 -16.93 17.30 4.96
C TYR A 85 -17.70 18.40 4.19
N GLU A 86 -17.13 18.92 3.11
CA GLU A 86 -17.77 19.93 2.25
C GLU A 86 -19.03 19.37 1.58
N LYS A 87 -18.96 18.17 1.00
CA LYS A 87 -20.15 17.49 0.45
C LYS A 87 -21.25 17.30 1.48
N ARG A 88 -20.89 16.96 2.73
CA ARG A 88 -21.85 16.86 3.84
C ARG A 88 -22.47 18.21 4.15
N MET A 89 -21.67 19.27 4.23
CA MET A 89 -22.17 20.62 4.51
C MET A 89 -23.03 21.18 3.37
N ASP A 90 -22.67 20.92 2.12
CA ASP A 90 -23.45 21.32 0.95
C ASP A 90 -24.77 20.55 0.86
N ALA A 91 -24.78 19.25 1.20
CA ALA A 91 -26.00 18.46 1.30
C ALA A 91 -26.93 18.97 2.42
N MET A 92 -26.38 19.36 3.57
CA MET A 92 -27.16 20.03 4.62
C MET A 92 -27.73 21.37 4.13
N ARG A 93 -26.93 22.17 3.44
CA ARG A 93 -27.34 23.49 2.95
C ARG A 93 -28.37 23.40 1.82
N SER A 94 -28.30 22.37 0.99
CA SER A 94 -29.27 22.12 -0.09
C SER A 94 -30.59 21.51 0.41
N GLY A 95 -30.72 21.27 1.73
CA GLY A 95 -31.93 20.73 2.35
C GLY A 95 -32.12 19.23 2.08
N GLN A 96 -31.10 18.54 1.58
CA GLN A 96 -31.14 17.10 1.36
C GLN A 96 -30.84 16.40 2.69
N THR A 97 -31.71 15.49 3.12
CA THR A 97 -31.53 14.74 4.36
C THR A 97 -30.24 13.93 4.26
N LEU A 98 -29.26 14.26 5.10
CA LEU A 98 -28.03 13.50 5.22
C LEU A 98 -28.39 12.06 5.58
N THR A 99 -28.20 11.13 4.64
CA THR A 99 -27.81 9.79 5.06
C THR A 99 -26.46 9.98 5.71
N LEU A 100 -26.37 9.91 7.04
CA LEU A 100 -25.08 9.82 7.70
C LEU A 100 -24.28 8.75 6.96
N PRO A 101 -23.02 9.00 6.55
CA PRO A 101 -22.16 7.92 6.13
C PRO A 101 -22.17 6.95 7.31
N ASP A 102 -22.76 5.78 7.13
CA ASP A 102 -22.56 4.70 8.06
C ASP A 102 -21.11 4.29 7.86
N ASP A 103 -20.22 4.78 8.72
CA ASP A 103 -18.86 4.24 8.89
C ASP A 103 -18.87 2.79 9.41
N GLY A 104 -20.06 2.18 9.50
CA GLY A 104 -20.29 0.75 9.52
C GLY A 104 -19.59 0.04 8.37
N TYR A 105 -18.72 -0.89 8.75
CA TYR A 105 -18.13 -1.87 7.85
C TYR A 105 -19.24 -2.68 7.15
N ASP A 106 -19.32 -2.61 5.82
CA ASP A 106 -20.20 -3.45 4.99
C ASP A 106 -19.43 -4.69 4.45
N PRO A 107 -19.64 -5.89 5.01
CA PRO A 107 -18.96 -7.11 4.55
C PRO A 107 -19.26 -7.45 3.08
N ASN A 108 -20.40 -7.02 2.54
CA ASN A 108 -20.77 -7.32 1.16
C ASN A 108 -19.98 -6.46 0.16
N ALA A 109 -19.65 -5.22 0.52
CA ALA A 109 -18.79 -4.36 -0.29
C ALA A 109 -17.39 -4.97 -0.47
N ASP A 110 -16.81 -5.50 0.62
CA ASP A 110 -15.51 -6.17 0.61
C ASP A 110 -15.52 -7.45 -0.23
N MET A 111 -16.55 -8.29 -0.09
CA MET A 111 -16.72 -9.49 -0.92
C MET A 111 -16.81 -9.16 -2.41
N ARG A 112 -17.48 -8.05 -2.75
CA ARG A 112 -17.59 -7.57 -4.13
C ARG A 112 -16.26 -7.04 -4.66
N ALA A 113 -15.49 -6.31 -3.84
CA ALA A 113 -14.16 -5.83 -4.20
C ALA A 113 -13.19 -6.99 -4.49
N LEU A 114 -13.19 -8.03 -3.64
CA LEU A 114 -12.40 -9.24 -3.84
C LEU A 114 -12.82 -10.02 -5.10
N ALA A 115 -14.12 -10.10 -5.39
CA ALA A 115 -14.62 -10.72 -6.60
C ALA A 115 -14.23 -9.95 -7.87
N GLY A 116 -14.25 -8.61 -7.82
CA GLY A 116 -13.84 -7.74 -8.93
C GLY A 116 -12.34 -7.81 -9.24
N ALA A 117 -11.49 -7.87 -8.20
CA ALA A 117 -10.05 -7.97 -8.35
C ALA A 117 -9.63 -9.27 -9.08
N ARG A 118 -10.31 -10.38 -8.81
CA ARG A 118 -10.09 -11.66 -9.51
C ARG A 118 -10.52 -11.64 -10.98
N LYS A 119 -11.42 -10.73 -11.36
CA LYS A 119 -11.99 -10.66 -12.71
C LYS A 119 -11.16 -9.82 -13.67
N LYS A 120 -10.22 -9.00 -13.17
CA LYS A 120 -9.19 -8.33 -13.99
C LYS A 120 -8.16 -9.36 -14.44
N LYS A 121 -8.51 -10.16 -15.45
CA LYS A 121 -7.54 -10.99 -16.16
C LYS A 121 -6.58 -10.08 -16.92
N ALA A 122 -5.29 -10.25 -16.68
CA ALA A 122 -4.25 -9.69 -17.52
C ALA A 122 -4.53 -10.10 -18.97
N SER A 123 -4.45 -9.14 -19.89
CA SER A 123 -4.53 -9.40 -21.34
C SER A 123 -3.53 -10.51 -21.68
N GLU A 124 -4.04 -11.57 -22.30
CA GLU A 124 -3.28 -12.76 -22.65
C GLU A 124 -2.13 -12.35 -23.58
N ALA A 125 -0.89 -12.42 -23.07
CA ALA A 125 0.27 -12.42 -23.94
C ALA A 125 0.18 -13.65 -24.87
N PRO A 126 0.60 -13.55 -26.14
CA PRO A 126 0.57 -14.70 -27.04
C PRO A 126 1.43 -15.81 -26.44
N SER A 127 0.79 -16.87 -25.94
CA SER A 127 1.47 -18.04 -25.39
C SER A 127 1.88 -18.94 -26.54
N TYR A 128 3.10 -19.46 -26.51
CA TYR A 128 3.67 -20.34 -27.54
C TYR A 128 3.08 -21.76 -27.53
N LEU A 129 2.10 -22.04 -26.66
CA LEU A 129 1.52 -23.39 -26.47
C LEU A 129 0.16 -23.51 -27.16
N SER A 130 -0.12 -24.70 -27.70
CA SER A 130 -1.42 -24.97 -28.31
C SER A 130 -2.53 -24.89 -27.26
N ARG A 131 -3.77 -24.65 -27.73
CA ARG A 131 -4.95 -24.56 -26.86
C ARG A 131 -5.09 -25.80 -25.95
N ASP A 132 -4.83 -26.99 -26.49
CA ASP A 132 -4.97 -28.25 -25.78
C ASP A 132 -3.91 -28.40 -24.69
N GLN A 133 -2.65 -28.02 -24.99
CA GLN A 133 -1.57 -27.98 -23.99
C GLN A 133 -1.87 -26.98 -22.86
N LEU A 134 -2.56 -25.87 -23.16
CA LEU A 134 -2.96 -24.88 -22.17
C LEU A 134 -4.07 -25.40 -21.24
N GLU A 135 -5.01 -26.18 -21.78
CA GLU A 135 -6.08 -26.82 -21.01
C GLU A 135 -5.52 -27.90 -20.07
N GLU A 136 -4.54 -28.68 -20.54
CA GLU A 136 -3.82 -29.64 -19.70
C GLU A 136 -3.04 -28.96 -18.56
N LEU A 137 -2.33 -27.86 -18.85
CA LEU A 137 -1.64 -27.09 -17.81
C LEU A 137 -2.60 -26.57 -16.75
N ARG A 138 -3.78 -26.11 -17.17
CA ARG A 138 -4.83 -25.66 -16.25
C ARG A 138 -5.36 -26.80 -15.39
N LYS A 139 -5.51 -28.00 -15.96
CA LYS A 139 -5.93 -29.21 -15.24
C LYS A 139 -4.88 -29.62 -14.20
N VAL A 140 -3.61 -29.68 -14.58
CA VAL A 140 -2.49 -30.00 -13.69
C VAL A 140 -2.37 -28.98 -12.55
N GLN A 141 -2.55 -27.69 -12.83
CA GLN A 141 -2.55 -26.66 -11.80
C GLN A 141 -3.68 -26.87 -10.78
N ASN A 142 -4.90 -27.18 -11.26
CA ASN A 142 -6.03 -27.47 -10.39
C ASN A 142 -5.79 -28.71 -9.52
N GLU A 143 -5.23 -29.77 -10.11
CA GLU A 143 -4.85 -31.00 -9.39
C GLU A 143 -3.79 -30.70 -8.32
N ARG A 144 -2.77 -29.89 -8.61
CA ARG A 144 -1.78 -29.45 -7.61
C ARG A 144 -2.41 -28.65 -6.47
N VAL A 145 -3.35 -27.76 -6.77
CA VAL A 145 -4.06 -26.98 -5.74
C VAL A 145 -4.91 -27.90 -4.87
N GLN A 146 -5.57 -28.89 -5.46
CA GLN A 146 -6.35 -29.89 -4.73
C GLN A 146 -5.46 -30.78 -3.86
N ALA A 147 -4.32 -31.24 -4.37
CA ALA A 147 -3.32 -31.96 -3.60
C ALA A 147 -2.77 -31.11 -2.45
N GLY A 148 -2.46 -29.84 -2.68
CA GLY A 148 -2.05 -28.93 -1.61
C GLY A 148 -3.09 -28.83 -0.49
N LYS A 149 -4.37 -28.73 -0.85
CA LYS A 149 -5.49 -28.71 0.11
C LYS A 149 -5.66 -30.06 0.84
N MET A 150 -5.55 -31.18 0.12
CA MET A 150 -5.65 -32.52 0.70
C MET A 150 -4.48 -32.83 1.64
N LYS A 151 -3.27 -32.37 1.31
CA LYS A 151 -2.08 -32.49 2.16
C LYS A 151 -2.24 -31.66 3.43
N LEU A 152 -2.75 -30.43 3.29
CA LEU A 152 -3.06 -29.57 4.43
C LEU A 152 -4.12 -30.20 5.34
N LEU A 153 -5.08 -30.92 4.76
CA LEU A 153 -6.12 -31.67 5.48
C LEU A 153 -5.63 -33.04 6.00
N GLY A 154 -4.33 -33.37 5.84
CA GLY A 154 -3.71 -34.58 6.39
C GLY A 154 -4.01 -35.87 5.61
N MET A 155 -4.47 -35.78 4.35
CA MET A 155 -4.68 -36.94 3.49
C MET A 155 -3.41 -37.27 2.69
N ASP A 156 -3.09 -38.56 2.59
CA ASP A 156 -1.94 -39.04 1.81
C ASP A 156 -2.20 -38.96 0.30
N ILE A 157 -1.31 -38.28 -0.43
CA ILE A 157 -1.43 -38.08 -1.88
C ILE A 157 -0.29 -38.79 -2.59
N LYS A 158 -0.61 -39.46 -3.70
CA LYS A 158 0.37 -40.14 -4.56
C LYS A 158 1.33 -39.12 -5.20
N PRO A 159 2.63 -39.44 -5.32
CA PRO A 159 3.64 -38.53 -5.88
C PRO A 159 3.42 -38.20 -7.38
N SER A 160 2.64 -39.02 -8.09
CA SER A 160 2.29 -38.80 -9.51
C SER A 160 1.14 -37.80 -9.72
N PHE A 161 0.50 -37.30 -8.66
CA PHE A 161 -0.67 -36.43 -8.79
C PHE A 161 -0.25 -34.99 -9.11
N GLY A 162 -0.76 -34.42 -10.21
CA GLY A 162 -0.38 -33.07 -10.66
C GLY A 162 0.98 -32.99 -11.38
N VAL A 163 1.42 -34.05 -12.07
CA VAL A 163 2.63 -34.06 -12.90
C VAL A 163 2.23 -34.31 -14.36
N ARG A 164 2.72 -33.48 -15.29
CA ARG A 164 2.61 -33.74 -16.73
C ARG A 164 3.81 -34.61 -17.13
N MET A 165 3.55 -35.78 -17.68
CA MET A 165 4.57 -36.57 -18.37
C MET A 165 4.72 -35.97 -19.77
N GLU A 166 5.93 -35.57 -20.16
CA GLU A 166 6.21 -35.28 -21.57
C GLU A 166 6.50 -36.63 -22.24
N GLU A 167 5.74 -36.96 -23.29
CA GLU A 167 6.14 -38.05 -24.18
C GLU A 167 7.44 -37.62 -24.85
N ALA A 168 8.53 -38.31 -24.51
CA ALA A 168 9.77 -38.20 -25.25
C ALA A 168 9.50 -38.79 -26.64
N GLU A 169 9.29 -37.92 -27.62
CA GLU A 169 9.34 -38.31 -29.03
C GLU A 169 10.81 -38.68 -29.31
N ASP A 170 11.11 -39.98 -29.27
CA ASP A 170 12.37 -40.51 -29.77
C ASP A 170 12.41 -40.27 -31.29
N GLU A 171 13.17 -39.25 -31.72
CA GLU A 171 13.47 -38.98 -33.13
C GLU A 171 14.34 -40.12 -33.69
N GLU A 172 13.81 -40.87 -34.66
CA GLU A 172 14.52 -41.88 -35.48
C GLU A 172 15.04 -41.29 -36.80
#